data_AF-A0A531KMV7-F1
#
_entry.id   AF-A0A531KMV7-F1
#
_cell.length_a   1.000
_cell.length_b   1.000
_cell.length_c   1.000
_cell.angle_alpha   90.00
_cell.angle_beta   90.00
_cell.angle_gamma   90.00
#
_symmetry.space_group_name_H-M   'P 1'
#
loop_
_entity.id
_entity.type
_entity.pdbx_description
1 polymer ?
#
loop_
_entity_poly.entity_id
_entity_poly.type
_entity_poly.pdbx_seq_one_letter_code
_entity_poly.pdbx_strand_id
1 'polypeptide(L)'
;LQGMQQAVETGDARTYLALNESFHFAIYRQAGAPILLNMISDLWGRVGPYLKLLMEADRYIPRSNDAHCKIVAALEEGNGPAVRVSIADDISVAAAVLVSVLPETE
;
A
#
# COMPACT_ATOMS: atom_id res chain seq x y z
N LEU A 1 9.51 -5.17 -5.66
CA LEU A 1 9.17 -5.87 -4.39
C LEU A 1 10.40 -6.14 -3.52
N GLN A 2 11.54 -6.61 -4.06
CA GLN A 2 12.76 -6.87 -3.29
C GLN A 2 13.22 -5.71 -2.40
N GLY A 3 13.22 -4.46 -2.91
CA GLY A 3 13.58 -3.29 -2.10
C GLY A 3 12.62 -3.06 -0.92
N MET A 4 11.32 -3.34 -1.08
CA MET A 4 10.37 -3.27 0.03
C MET A 4 10.67 -4.35 1.06
N GLN A 5 10.90 -5.60 0.61
CA GLN A 5 11.29 -6.71 1.47
C GLN A 5 12.53 -6.40 2.30
N GLN A 6 13.58 -5.88 1.68
CA GLN A 6 14.80 -5.48 2.37
C GLN A 6 14.52 -4.37 3.41
N ALA A 7 13.70 -3.37 3.05
CA ALA A 7 13.32 -2.31 3.98
C ALA A 7 12.55 -2.84 5.19
N VAL A 8 11.72 -3.89 5.02
CA VAL A 8 11.09 -4.61 6.14
C VAL A 8 12.13 -5.24 7.04
N GLU A 9 13.06 -6.00 6.46
CA GLU A 9 14.09 -6.75 7.18
C GLU A 9 15.03 -5.84 7.99
N THR A 10 15.30 -4.64 7.48
CA THR A 10 16.15 -3.65 8.16
C THR A 10 15.37 -2.68 9.06
N GLY A 11 14.05 -2.79 9.14
CA GLY A 11 13.20 -1.85 9.88
C GLY A 11 13.22 -0.41 9.30
N ASP A 12 13.54 -0.25 8.02
CA ASP A 12 13.57 1.06 7.35
C ASP A 12 12.17 1.45 6.87
N ALA A 13 11.36 1.92 7.82
CA ALA A 13 10.00 2.39 7.58
C ALA A 13 9.93 3.48 6.49
N ARG A 14 10.93 4.37 6.42
CA ARG A 14 10.93 5.47 5.45
C ARG A 14 11.07 4.92 4.04
N THR A 15 12.04 4.04 3.81
CA THR A 15 12.28 3.42 2.51
C THR A 15 11.09 2.55 2.11
N TYR A 16 10.54 1.76 3.04
CA TYR A 16 9.36 0.95 2.78
C TYR A 16 8.18 1.81 2.29
N LEU A 17 7.84 2.88 3.01
CA LEU A 17 6.71 3.75 2.66
C LEU A 17 6.90 4.42 1.29
N ALA A 18 8.11 4.89 0.97
CA ALA A 18 8.42 5.50 -0.32
C ALA A 18 8.28 4.49 -1.48
N LEU A 19 8.74 3.25 -1.28
CA LEU A 19 8.61 2.19 -2.26
C LEU A 19 7.16 1.70 -2.41
N ASN A 20 6.41 1.62 -1.31
CA ASN A 20 4.99 1.28 -1.30
C ASN A 20 4.18 2.31 -2.12
N GLU A 21 4.38 3.60 -1.86
CA GLU A 21 3.76 4.67 -2.66
C GLU A 21 4.12 4.54 -4.14
N SER A 22 5.42 4.39 -4.43
CA SER A 22 5.91 4.27 -5.81
C SER A 22 5.28 3.07 -6.55
N PHE A 23 5.13 1.94 -5.87
CA PHE A 23 4.49 0.73 -6.39
C PHE A 23 3.03 0.97 -6.77
N HIS A 24 2.22 1.47 -5.85
CA HIS A 24 0.80 1.72 -6.09
C HIS A 24 0.58 2.78 -7.18
N PHE A 25 1.32 3.90 -7.13
CA PHE A 25 1.17 4.97 -8.12
C PHE A 25 1.69 4.59 -9.51
N ALA A 26 2.65 3.68 -9.62
CA ALA A 26 3.05 3.13 -10.92
C ALA A 26 1.87 2.41 -11.61
N ILE A 27 1.05 1.70 -10.84
CA ILE A 27 -0.14 1.01 -11.34
C ILE A 27 -1.26 2.02 -11.67
N TYR A 28 -1.57 2.92 -10.75
CA TYR A 28 -2.68 3.88 -10.92
C TYR A 28 -2.49 4.79 -12.14
N ARG A 29 -1.24 5.16 -12.48
CA ARG A 29 -0.93 5.96 -13.67
C ARG A 29 -1.31 5.25 -14.98
N GLN A 30 -1.31 3.93 -15.02
CA GLN A 30 -1.67 3.16 -16.23
C GLN A 30 -3.17 3.20 -16.53
N ALA A 31 -4.01 3.60 -15.58
CA ALA A 31 -5.45 3.68 -15.78
C ALA A 31 -5.89 4.82 -16.73
N GLY A 32 -5.00 5.76 -17.06
CA GLY A 32 -5.34 6.89 -17.95
C GLY A 32 -6.42 7.83 -17.38
N ALA A 33 -6.63 7.81 -16.07
CA ALA A 33 -7.71 8.53 -15.38
C ALA A 33 -7.15 9.66 -14.48
N PRO A 34 -6.78 10.83 -15.05
CA PRO A 34 -6.04 11.87 -14.31
C PRO A 34 -6.83 12.46 -13.13
N ILE A 35 -8.16 12.60 -13.25
CA ILE A 35 -9.00 13.10 -12.16
C ILE A 35 -8.98 12.11 -10.98
N LEU A 36 -9.12 10.81 -11.26
CA LEU A 36 -9.06 9.76 -10.24
C LEU A 36 -7.68 9.70 -9.58
N LEU A 37 -6.61 9.80 -10.36
CA LEU A 37 -5.25 9.82 -9.84
C LEU A 37 -5.02 10.98 -8.87
N ASN A 38 -5.55 12.17 -9.19
CA ASN A 38 -5.48 13.33 -8.29
C ASN A 38 -6.24 13.08 -6.99
N MET A 39 -7.45 12.50 -7.05
CA MET A 39 -8.20 12.15 -5.83
C MET A 39 -7.44 11.16 -4.96
N ILE A 40 -6.82 10.14 -5.57
CA ILE A 40 -5.99 9.17 -4.83
C ILE A 40 -4.78 9.86 -4.21
N SER A 41 -4.11 10.76 -4.93
CA SER A 41 -2.98 11.55 -4.42
C SER A 41 -3.35 12.40 -3.21
N ASP A 42 -4.49 13.08 -3.26
CA ASP A 42 -4.96 13.92 -2.15
C ASP A 42 -5.28 13.07 -0.91
N LEU A 43 -5.95 11.93 -1.10
CA LEU A 43 -6.25 11.00 -0.01
C LEU A 43 -4.98 10.39 0.59
N TRP A 44 -4.03 10.01 -0.25
CA TRP A 44 -2.72 9.50 0.20
C TRP A 44 -1.99 10.54 1.04
N GLY A 45 -1.94 11.80 0.61
CA GLY A 45 -1.30 12.89 1.35
C GLY A 45 -1.90 13.12 2.75
N ARG A 46 -3.21 12.90 2.91
CA ARG A 46 -3.89 13.01 4.22
C ARG A 46 -3.58 11.83 5.14
N VAL A 47 -3.43 10.62 4.58
CA VAL A 47 -3.15 9.40 5.36
C VAL A 47 -1.65 9.22 5.63
N GLY A 48 -0.78 9.80 4.79
CA GLY A 48 0.68 9.69 4.84
C GLY A 48 1.31 9.83 6.23
N PRO A 49 0.95 10.85 7.05
CA PRO A 49 1.48 11.00 8.41
C PRO A 49 1.21 9.82 9.35
N TYR A 50 0.15 9.05 9.07
CA TYR A 50 -0.29 7.90 9.87
C TYR A 50 0.27 6.58 9.36
N LEU A 51 0.69 6.48 8.09
CA LEU A 51 1.18 5.23 7.52
C LEU A 51 2.42 4.66 8.25
N LYS A 52 3.21 5.51 8.92
CA LYS A 52 4.30 5.03 9.78
C LYS A 52 3.83 4.10 10.91
N LEU A 53 2.60 4.28 11.41
CA LEU A 53 2.03 3.44 12.47
C LEU A 53 1.81 2.00 11.99
N LEU A 54 1.63 1.78 10.68
CA LEU A 54 1.58 0.44 10.10
C LEU A 54 2.90 -0.32 10.25
N MET A 55 4.02 0.41 10.30
CA MET A 55 5.36 -0.19 10.49
C MET A 55 5.62 -0.54 11.96
N GLU A 56 4.94 0.14 12.88
CA GLU A 56 4.98 -0.13 14.32
C GLU A 56 4.07 -1.31 14.71
N ALA A 57 3.13 -1.69 13.84
CA ALA A 57 2.28 -2.86 14.02
C ALA A 57 3.02 -4.16 13.63
N ASP A 58 3.52 -4.89 14.63
CA ASP A 58 4.36 -6.11 14.58
C ASP A 58 4.00 -7.19 13.52
N ARG A 59 2.81 -7.16 12.90
CA ARG A 59 2.33 -8.20 11.97
C ARG A 59 1.83 -7.69 10.62
N TYR A 60 1.89 -6.39 10.35
CA TYR A 60 1.32 -5.84 9.13
C TYR A 60 2.25 -6.01 7.92
N ILE A 61 3.54 -5.74 8.09
CA ILE A 61 4.46 -5.60 6.96
C ILE A 61 4.65 -6.88 6.13
N PRO A 62 4.83 -8.08 6.73
CA PRO A 62 4.93 -9.32 5.94
C PRO A 62 3.66 -9.60 5.12
N ARG A 63 2.48 -9.27 5.65
CA ARG A 63 1.20 -9.48 4.96
C ARG A 63 1.01 -8.53 3.78
N SER A 64 1.52 -7.30 3.87
CA SER A 64 1.44 -6.34 2.77
C SER A 64 2.30 -6.76 1.59
N ASN A 65 3.51 -7.30 1.83
CA ASN A 65 4.34 -7.82 0.75
C ASN A 65 3.69 -9.02 0.03
N ASP A 66 3.01 -9.91 0.75
CA ASP A 66 2.23 -11.00 0.14
C ASP A 66 1.09 -10.48 -0.76
N ALA A 67 0.42 -9.39 -0.34
CA ALA A 67 -0.62 -8.74 -1.13
C ALA A 67 -0.05 -8.11 -2.40
N HIS A 68 1.11 -7.44 -2.33
CA HIS A 68 1.79 -6.91 -3.51
C HIS A 68 2.20 -7.99 -4.50
N CYS A 69 2.65 -9.16 -4.03
CA CYS A 69 2.93 -10.32 -4.89
C CYS A 69 1.67 -10.76 -5.67
N LYS A 70 0.50 -10.79 -5.03
CA LYS A 70 -0.78 -11.12 -5.70
C LYS A 70 -1.15 -10.10 -6.77
N ILE A 71 -0.95 -8.81 -6.48
CA ILE A 71 -1.19 -7.73 -7.45
C ILE A 71 -0.28 -7.92 -8.68
N VAL A 72 1.01 -8.19 -8.48
CA VAL A 72 1.96 -8.43 -9.58
C VAL A 72 1.58 -9.65 -10.40
N ALA A 73 1.25 -10.78 -9.77
CA ALA A 73 0.81 -11.98 -10.49
C ALA A 73 -0.44 -11.71 -11.35
N ALA A 74 -1.43 -11.01 -10.80
CA ALA A 74 -2.64 -10.64 -11.55
C ALA A 74 -2.35 -9.68 -12.71
N LEU A 75 -1.36 -8.79 -12.57
CA LEU A 75 -0.88 -7.92 -13.65
C LEU A 75 -0.18 -8.71 -14.77
N GLU A 76 0.68 -9.66 -14.41
CA GLU A 76 1.39 -10.53 -15.36
C GLU A 76 0.43 -11.40 -16.18
N GLU A 77 -0.68 -11.82 -15.56
CA GLU A 77 -1.76 -12.56 -16.23
C GLU A 77 -2.69 -11.66 -17.07
N GLY A 78 -2.55 -10.33 -17.00
CA GLY A 78 -3.47 -9.39 -17.64
C GLY A 78 -4.88 -9.40 -17.06
N ASN A 79 -5.05 -9.88 -15.83
CA ASN A 79 -6.35 -10.09 -15.20
C ASN A 79 -6.82 -8.84 -14.43
N GLY A 80 -7.36 -7.87 -15.16
CA GLY A 80 -7.87 -6.61 -14.59
C GLY A 80 -8.84 -6.78 -13.40
N PRO A 81 -9.85 -7.67 -13.46
CA PRO A 81 -10.71 -7.95 -12.32
C PRO A 81 -9.97 -8.43 -11.06
N ALA A 82 -8.97 -9.31 -11.21
CA ALA A 82 -8.17 -9.79 -10.08
C ALA A 82 -7.24 -8.70 -9.51
N VAL A 83 -6.66 -7.85 -10.38
CA VAL A 83 -5.88 -6.67 -9.95
C VAL A 83 -6.75 -5.76 -9.11
N ARG A 84 -7.98 -5.45 -9.55
CA ARG A 84 -8.92 -4.61 -8.80
C ARG A 84 -9.20 -5.15 -7.41
N VAL A 85 -9.49 -6.46 -7.30
CA VAL A 85 -9.77 -7.10 -6.00
C VAL A 85 -8.53 -7.04 -5.11
N SER A 86 -7.36 -7.39 -5.64
CA SER A 86 -6.12 -7.44 -4.85
C SER A 86 -5.70 -6.07 -4.32
N ILE A 87 -5.87 -5.00 -5.11
CA ILE A 87 -5.62 -3.62 -4.66
C ILE A 87 -6.62 -3.20 -3.58
N ALA A 88 -7.90 -3.52 -3.76
CA ALA A 88 -8.93 -3.16 -2.78
C ALA A 88 -8.70 -3.88 -1.43
N ASP A 89 -8.32 -5.15 -1.48
CA ASP A 89 -8.00 -5.94 -0.29
C ASP A 89 -6.76 -5.40 0.43
N ASP A 90 -5.69 -5.09 -0.30
CA ASP A 90 -4.46 -4.51 0.26
C ASP A 90 -4.76 -3.21 1.03
N ILE A 91 -5.49 -2.28 0.42
CA ILE A 91 -5.90 -1.01 1.05
C ILE A 91 -6.80 -1.26 2.26
N SER A 92 -7.75 -2.20 2.17
CA SER A 92 -8.70 -2.48 3.25
C SER A 92 -8.03 -3.10 4.47
N VAL A 93 -7.07 -4.01 4.26
CA VAL A 93 -6.28 -4.60 5.33
C VAL A 93 -5.39 -3.54 5.99
N ALA A 94 -4.75 -2.67 5.19
CA ALA A 94 -3.99 -1.53 5.68
C ALA A 94 -4.85 -0.62 6.58
N ALA A 95 -6.03 -0.23 6.09
CA ALA A 95 -6.94 0.63 6.82
C ALA A 95 -7.39 -0.01 8.14
N ALA A 96 -7.74 -1.30 8.13
CA ALA A 96 -8.17 -2.01 9.34
C ALA A 96 -7.08 -2.04 10.41
N VAL A 97 -5.83 -2.30 10.03
CA VAL A 97 -4.70 -2.25 10.96
C VAL A 97 -4.47 -0.83 11.44
N LEU A 98 -4.46 0.15 10.53
CA LEU A 98 -4.23 1.54 10.87
C LEU A 98 -5.24 2.02 11.93
N VAL A 99 -6.53 1.76 11.70
CA VAL A 99 -7.60 2.10 12.65
C VAL A 99 -7.38 1.45 14.01
N SER A 100 -6.88 0.21 14.06
CA SER A 100 -6.61 -0.48 15.34
C SER A 100 -5.46 0.10 16.15
N VAL A 101 -4.59 0.91 15.52
CA VAL A 101 -3.41 1.53 16.15
C VAL A 101 -3.50 3.06 16.21
N LEU A 102 -4.59 3.65 15.71
CA LEU A 102 -4.81 5.08 15.84
C LEU A 102 -4.96 5.44 17.33
N PRO A 103 -4.30 6.50 17.81
CA PRO A 103 -4.56 7.00 19.14
C PRO A 103 -6.03 7.42 19.24
N GLU A 104 -6.67 7.11 20.37
CA GLU A 104 -8.01 7.66 20.66
C GLU A 104 -7.93 9.18 20.55
N THR A 105 -8.81 9.77 19.73
CA THR A 105 -9.01 11.21 19.72
C THR A 105 -9.69 11.60 21.03
N GLU A 106 -9.04 12.42 21.86
CA GLU A 106 -9.70 13.12 22.97
C GLU A 106 -10.90 13.96 22.49
#